data_AF-A0A5S9F4A7-F1
#
_entry.id   AF-A0A5S9F4A7-F1
#
_cell.length_a   1.000
_cell.length_b   1.000
_cell.length_c   1.000
_cell.angle_alpha   90.00
_cell.angle_beta   90.00
_cell.angle_gamma   90.00
#
_symmetry.space_group_name_H-M   'P 1'
#
loop_
_entity.id
_entity.type
_entity.pdbx_description
1 polymer ?
#
loop_
_entity_poly.entity_id
_entity_poly.type
_entity_poly.pdbx_seq_one_letter_code
_entity_poly.pdbx_strand_id
1 'polypeptide(L)'
;MSETSTRNLWRTFIASLSFFFLIGSYYVLKPTRKPLLFTYVGKEYLHHFYNISVVVTLFAVIGYNRLVNRFSRKQLLRTLYAIVIGAFLCFALLMNSLGNQPAYDATMTTIYFFFVSLYVLFVTALFWSISHDLHKNQEAKKFYPYIFLGGQLGVIGGSKFTSTFIVGNNYELLLLIAAGGLGLTWLLIELFYIPASADDNAKPTPTGALEDFQLFLKNRYVFLLVLLWCWPLSPVQFLTNSLVG
;
A
#
# COMPACT_ATOMS: atom_id res chain seq x y z
N MET A 1 18.79 -17.11 30.79
CA MET A 1 18.16 -16.66 29.53
C MET A 1 18.08 -15.13 29.57
N SER A 2 18.91 -14.46 28.78
CA SER A 2 19.21 -13.02 28.93
C SER A 2 18.03 -12.13 28.51
N GLU A 3 17.82 -11.06 29.28
CA GLU A 3 16.82 -9.98 29.10
C GLU A 3 16.84 -9.31 27.71
N THR A 4 17.93 -9.50 26.95
CA THR A 4 18.07 -9.10 25.55
C THR A 4 17.25 -9.94 24.58
N SER A 5 17.05 -11.23 24.86
CA SER A 5 16.31 -12.16 24.00
C SER A 5 14.80 -11.90 24.04
N THR A 6 14.23 -11.69 25.24
CA THR A 6 12.80 -11.37 25.43
C THR A 6 12.42 -10.04 24.79
N ARG A 7 13.27 -9.02 24.91
CA ARG A 7 13.06 -7.71 24.28
C ARG A 7 13.09 -7.77 22.75
N ASN A 8 13.94 -8.61 22.15
CA ASN A 8 13.99 -8.80 20.70
C ASN A 8 12.78 -9.60 20.17
N LEU A 9 12.31 -10.58 20.95
CA LEU A 9 11.08 -11.34 20.68
C LEU A 9 9.85 -10.42 20.65
N TRP A 10 9.72 -9.52 21.63
CA TRP A 10 8.61 -8.58 21.70
C TRP A 10 8.58 -7.61 20.52
N ARG A 11 9.74 -7.08 20.13
CA ARG A 11 9.87 -6.19 18.95
C ARG A 11 9.51 -6.90 17.65
N THR A 12 9.91 -8.16 17.51
CA THR A 12 9.55 -9.00 16.36
C THR A 12 8.04 -9.24 16.29
N PHE A 13 7.42 -9.56 17.43
CA PHE A 13 5.98 -9.79 17.51
C PHE A 13 5.20 -8.53 17.10
N ILE A 14 5.61 -7.36 17.59
CA ILE A 14 4.99 -6.07 17.25
C ILE A 14 5.18 -5.74 15.77
N ALA A 15 6.35 -6.02 15.20
CA ALA A 15 6.60 -5.84 13.77
C ALA A 15 5.69 -6.77 12.93
N SER A 16 5.60 -8.05 13.28
CA SER A 16 4.72 -9.03 12.62
C SER A 16 3.25 -8.59 12.68
N LEU A 17 2.79 -8.13 13.83
CA LEU A 17 1.43 -7.61 14.02
C LEU A 17 1.20 -6.34 13.18
N SER A 18 2.20 -5.46 13.11
CA SER A 18 2.14 -4.28 12.25
C SER A 18 2.01 -4.68 10.77
N PHE A 19 2.82 -5.62 10.29
CA PHE A 19 2.68 -6.11 8.91
C PHE A 19 1.33 -6.77 8.63
N PHE A 20 0.79 -7.52 9.60
CA PHE A 20 -0.54 -8.12 9.51
C PHE A 20 -1.62 -7.04 9.26
N PHE A 21 -1.66 -5.99 10.07
CA PHE A 21 -2.64 -4.91 9.94
C PHE A 21 -2.40 -4.04 8.70
N LEU A 22 -1.14 -3.79 8.36
CA LEU A 22 -0.76 -3.01 7.19
C LEU A 22 -1.25 -3.69 5.91
N ILE A 23 -0.91 -4.96 5.74
CA ILE A 23 -1.31 -5.73 4.56
C ILE A 23 -2.82 -6.01 4.59
N GLY A 24 -3.38 -6.33 5.76
CA GLY A 24 -4.81 -6.53 5.94
C GLY A 24 -5.64 -5.33 5.47
N SER A 25 -5.27 -4.12 5.87
CA SER A 25 -5.98 -2.89 5.45
C SER A 25 -6.01 -2.69 3.93
N TYR A 26 -4.95 -3.06 3.21
CA TYR A 26 -4.92 -3.02 1.74
C TYR A 26 -5.78 -4.12 1.12
N TYR A 27 -5.66 -5.35 1.63
CA TYR A 27 -6.43 -6.47 1.09
C TYR A 27 -7.92 -6.35 1.36
N VAL A 28 -8.33 -5.52 2.33
CA VAL A 28 -9.74 -5.18 2.54
C VAL A 28 -10.30 -4.30 1.42
N LEU A 29 -9.48 -3.40 0.86
CA LEU A 29 -9.90 -2.46 -0.18
C LEU A 29 -9.65 -2.96 -1.60
N LYS A 30 -8.69 -3.86 -1.78
CA LYS A 30 -8.37 -4.45 -3.09
C LYS A 30 -9.59 -5.05 -3.82
N PRO A 31 -10.47 -5.85 -3.19
CA PRO A 31 -11.58 -6.50 -3.88
C PRO A 31 -12.77 -5.57 -4.18
N THR A 32 -12.84 -4.37 -3.59
CA THR A 32 -13.93 -3.41 -3.87
C THR A 32 -13.75 -2.70 -5.21
N ARG A 33 -12.50 -2.58 -5.70
CA ARG A 33 -12.18 -1.83 -6.93
C ARG A 33 -12.89 -2.34 -8.18
N LYS A 34 -12.90 -3.65 -8.41
CA LYS A 34 -13.45 -4.24 -9.64
C LYS A 34 -14.98 -4.21 -9.68
N PRO A 35 -15.71 -4.64 -8.62
CA PRO A 35 -17.16 -4.55 -8.57
C PRO A 35 -17.67 -3.12 -8.74
N LEU A 36 -17.06 -2.15 -8.05
CA LEU A 36 -17.45 -0.74 -8.18
C LEU A 36 -17.25 -0.22 -9.60
N LEU A 37 -16.11 -0.53 -10.23
CA LEU A 37 -15.85 -0.10 -11.61
C LEU A 37 -16.79 -0.78 -12.61
N PHE A 38 -17.12 -2.06 -12.40
CA PHE A 38 -18.07 -2.79 -13.24
C PHE A 38 -19.49 -2.22 -13.17
N THR A 39 -19.96 -1.88 -11.96
CA THR A 39 -21.34 -1.41 -11.75
C THR A 39 -21.57 -0.01 -12.31
N TYR A 40 -20.60 0.90 -12.18
CA TYR A 40 -20.84 2.33 -12.45
C TYR A 40 -20.19 2.87 -13.73
N VAL A 41 -19.09 2.29 -14.19
CA VAL A 41 -18.37 2.79 -15.39
C VAL A 41 -18.58 1.85 -16.59
N GLY A 42 -18.85 0.57 -16.33
CA GLY A 42 -19.03 -0.45 -17.35
C GLY A 42 -17.73 -1.21 -17.66
N LYS A 43 -17.89 -2.48 -18.07
CA LYS A 43 -16.78 -3.42 -18.30
C LYS A 43 -15.77 -2.95 -19.35
N GLU A 44 -16.21 -2.13 -20.30
CA GLU A 44 -15.43 -1.69 -21.46
C GLU A 44 -14.31 -0.70 -21.11
N TYR A 45 -14.47 0.07 -20.04
CA TYR A 45 -13.49 1.09 -19.63
C TYR A 45 -12.43 0.58 -18.66
N LEU A 46 -12.52 -0.66 -18.17
CA LEU A 46 -11.51 -1.28 -17.29
C LEU A 46 -10.09 -1.04 -17.78
N HIS A 47 -9.89 -1.21 -19.09
CA HIS A 47 -8.57 -1.12 -19.70
C HIS A 47 -8.01 0.31 -19.63
N HIS A 48 -8.84 1.30 -19.90
CA HIS A 48 -8.46 2.71 -19.80
C HIS A 48 -8.08 3.07 -18.38
N PHE A 49 -8.85 2.62 -17.38
CA PHE A 49 -8.55 2.87 -15.97
C PHE A 49 -7.25 2.23 -15.50
N TYR A 50 -6.96 1.00 -15.94
CA TYR A 50 -5.68 0.35 -15.64
C TYR A 50 -4.51 1.08 -16.28
N ASN A 51 -4.61 1.46 -17.55
CA ASN A 51 -3.57 2.24 -18.24
C ASN A 51 -3.32 3.58 -17.55
N ILE A 52 -4.38 4.31 -17.19
CA ILE A 52 -4.25 5.57 -16.46
C ILE A 52 -3.63 5.31 -15.07
N SER A 53 -3.96 4.21 -14.41
CA SER A 53 -3.40 3.90 -13.08
C SER A 53 -1.89 3.71 -13.12
N VAL A 54 -1.34 3.09 -14.18
CA VAL A 54 0.11 2.95 -14.37
C VAL A 54 0.76 4.34 -14.46
N VAL A 55 0.17 5.23 -15.25
CA VAL A 55 0.66 6.61 -15.41
C VAL A 55 0.60 7.37 -14.07
N VAL A 56 -0.54 7.30 -13.37
CA VAL A 56 -0.75 7.96 -12.07
C VAL A 56 0.24 7.44 -11.02
N THR A 57 0.42 6.12 -10.93
CA THR A 57 1.39 5.46 -10.05
C THR A 57 2.82 5.90 -10.38
N LEU A 58 3.17 6.03 -11.66
CA LEU A 58 4.49 6.51 -12.09
C LEU A 58 4.75 7.95 -11.64
N PHE A 59 3.79 8.85 -11.83
CA PHE A 59 3.87 10.23 -11.33
C PHE A 59 3.96 10.28 -9.81
N ALA A 60 3.21 9.44 -9.10
CA ALA A 60 3.25 9.36 -7.65
C ALA A 60 4.60 8.89 -7.12
N VAL A 61 5.26 7.92 -7.79
CA VAL A 61 6.63 7.50 -7.44
C VAL A 61 7.62 8.65 -7.62
N ILE A 62 7.52 9.41 -8.71
CA ILE A 62 8.37 10.59 -8.92
C ILE A 62 8.13 11.65 -7.82
N GLY A 63 6.86 11.90 -7.48
CA GLY A 63 6.50 12.77 -6.37
C GLY A 63 7.08 12.28 -5.04
N TYR A 64 6.92 11.00 -4.73
CA TYR A 64 7.47 10.36 -3.53
C TYR A 64 8.99 10.52 -3.44
N ASN A 65 9.73 10.26 -4.52
CA ASN A 65 11.19 10.44 -4.54
C ASN A 65 11.60 11.90 -4.24
N ARG A 66 10.87 12.88 -4.78
CA ARG A 66 11.12 14.30 -4.43
C ARG A 66 10.85 14.60 -2.96
N LEU A 67 9.82 13.99 -2.37
CA LEU A 67 9.49 14.17 -0.95
C LEU A 67 10.53 13.52 -0.04
N VAL A 68 11.03 12.33 -0.39
CA VAL A 68 12.10 11.62 0.34
C VAL A 68 13.38 12.46 0.41
N ASN A 69 13.69 13.23 -0.63
CA ASN A 69 14.87 14.09 -0.66
C ASN A 69 14.72 15.35 0.21
N ARG A 70 13.50 15.73 0.59
CA ARG A 70 13.21 16.98 1.32
C ARG A 70 12.91 16.77 2.81
N PHE A 71 12.36 15.61 3.18
CA PHE A 71 11.95 15.31 4.56
C PHE A 71 12.81 14.19 5.17
N SER A 72 13.05 14.24 6.48
CA SER A 72 13.63 13.10 7.20
C SER A 72 12.70 11.89 7.08
N ARG A 73 13.25 10.66 6.96
CA ARG A 73 12.46 9.42 6.83
C ARG A 73 11.32 9.34 7.85
N LYS A 74 11.59 9.68 9.11
CA LYS A 74 10.60 9.64 10.19
C LYS A 74 9.46 10.64 9.98
N GLN A 75 9.77 11.88 9.58
CA GLN A 75 8.74 12.88 9.29
C GLN A 75 7.93 12.50 8.07
N LEU A 76 8.58 12.01 7.01
CA LEU A 76 7.90 11.55 5.80
C LEU A 76 6.89 10.44 6.11
N LEU A 77 7.30 9.43 6.88
CA LEU A 77 6.41 8.34 7.27
C LEU A 77 5.20 8.85 8.06
N ARG A 78 5.41 9.70 9.07
CA ARG A 78 4.31 10.26 9.88
C ARG A 78 3.36 11.10 9.02
N THR A 79 3.88 11.92 8.12
CA THR A 79 3.08 12.74 7.20
C THR A 79 2.27 11.87 6.25
N LEU A 80 2.85 10.81 5.68
CA LEU A 80 2.13 9.91 4.78
C LEU A 80 1.03 9.14 5.50
N TYR A 81 1.27 8.65 6.72
CA TYR A 81 0.22 8.04 7.55
C TYR A 81 -0.94 9.01 7.77
N ALA A 82 -0.65 10.24 8.18
CA ALA A 82 -1.68 11.26 8.42
C ALA A 82 -2.47 11.61 7.14
N ILE A 83 -1.80 11.76 5.99
CA ILE A 83 -2.46 12.04 4.71
C ILE A 83 -3.37 10.88 4.30
N VAL A 84 -2.89 9.64 4.40
CA VAL A 84 -3.65 8.46 3.96
C VAL A 84 -4.85 8.21 4.87
N ILE A 85 -4.67 8.29 6.19
CA ILE A 85 -5.77 8.16 7.16
C ILE A 85 -6.78 9.30 6.99
N GLY A 86 -6.31 10.53 6.81
CA GLY A 86 -7.16 11.69 6.52
C GLY A 86 -7.95 11.52 5.23
N ALA A 87 -7.34 10.97 4.18
CA ALA A 87 -8.03 10.66 2.94
C ALA A 87 -9.10 9.57 3.14
N PHE A 88 -8.82 8.51 3.89
CA PHE A 88 -9.82 7.49 4.23
C PHE A 88 -11.02 8.08 4.98
N LEU A 89 -10.76 8.93 5.98
CA LEU A 89 -11.82 9.60 6.74
C LEU A 89 -12.61 10.57 5.85
N CYS A 90 -11.94 11.33 5.00
CA CYS A 90 -12.60 12.23 4.04
C CYS A 90 -13.51 11.44 3.09
N PHE A 91 -13.05 10.32 2.54
CA PHE A 91 -13.89 9.43 1.73
C PHE A 91 -15.06 8.86 2.51
N ALA A 92 -14.86 8.43 3.75
CA ALA A 92 -15.94 7.92 4.60
C ALA A 92 -17.00 9.00 4.87
N LEU A 93 -16.58 10.23 5.22
CA LEU A 93 -17.48 11.36 5.46
C LEU A 93 -18.24 11.79 4.19
N LEU A 94 -17.57 11.80 3.03
CA LEU A 94 -18.20 12.10 1.74
C LEU A 94 -19.28 11.06 1.41
N MET A 95 -19.00 9.77 1.66
CA MET A 95 -19.98 8.71 1.46
C MET A 95 -21.17 8.82 2.43
N ASN A 96 -20.92 9.19 3.68
CA ASN A 96 -21.97 9.37 4.69
C ASN A 96 -22.87 10.58 4.38
N SER A 97 -22.26 11.71 4.00
CA SER A 97 -22.97 12.96 3.69
C SER A 97 -23.84 12.87 2.42
N LEU A 98 -23.52 11.97 1.50
CA LEU A 98 -24.31 11.70 0.28
C LEU A 98 -25.44 10.67 0.53
N GLY A 99 -25.65 10.26 1.78
CA GLY A 99 -26.89 9.61 2.23
C GLY A 99 -27.04 8.13 1.86
N ASN A 100 -25.96 7.34 1.89
CA ASN A 100 -25.96 5.89 1.55
C ASN A 100 -26.63 5.54 0.21
N GLN A 101 -26.95 6.54 -0.61
CA GLN A 101 -27.43 6.32 -1.95
C GLN A 101 -26.21 5.95 -2.79
N PRO A 102 -26.35 4.97 -3.68
CA PRO A 102 -25.32 4.60 -4.64
C PRO A 102 -25.17 5.68 -5.72
N ALA A 103 -25.07 6.95 -5.32
CA ALA A 103 -24.44 8.00 -6.11
C ALA A 103 -22.92 7.81 -6.04
N TYR A 104 -22.47 6.60 -6.40
CA TYR A 104 -21.16 6.37 -6.97
C TYR A 104 -21.19 7.02 -8.36
N ASP A 105 -21.22 8.35 -8.36
CA ASP A 105 -21.03 9.10 -9.58
C ASP A 105 -19.72 8.62 -10.21
N ALA A 106 -19.65 8.57 -11.54
CA ALA A 106 -18.50 8.04 -12.26
C ALA A 106 -17.19 8.70 -11.76
N THR A 107 -17.27 9.96 -11.37
CA THR A 107 -16.22 10.76 -10.74
C THR A 107 -15.73 10.17 -9.41
N MET A 108 -16.61 9.85 -8.46
CA MET A 108 -16.22 9.33 -7.13
C MET A 108 -15.60 7.94 -7.23
N THR A 109 -16.17 7.08 -8.07
CA THR A 109 -15.61 5.74 -8.36
C THR A 109 -14.22 5.86 -8.99
N THR A 110 -14.01 6.86 -9.85
CA THR A 110 -12.73 7.14 -10.49
C THR A 110 -11.67 7.57 -9.49
N ILE A 111 -11.98 8.55 -8.64
CA ILE A 111 -11.05 9.05 -7.62
C ILE A 111 -10.72 7.92 -6.62
N TYR A 112 -11.72 7.14 -6.20
CA TYR A 112 -11.51 5.98 -5.33
C TYR A 112 -10.57 4.94 -5.96
N PHE A 113 -10.76 4.61 -7.24
CA PHE A 113 -9.92 3.65 -7.94
C PHE A 113 -8.45 4.08 -7.99
N PHE A 114 -8.18 5.35 -8.28
CA PHE A 114 -6.83 5.90 -8.25
C PHE A 114 -6.28 5.97 -6.84
N PHE A 115 -7.08 6.37 -5.86
CA PHE A 115 -6.68 6.40 -4.46
C PHE A 115 -6.21 5.03 -3.97
N VAL A 116 -6.97 3.95 -4.21
CA VAL A 116 -6.53 2.59 -3.84
C VAL A 116 -5.30 2.15 -4.64
N SER A 117 -5.12 2.65 -5.87
CA SER A 117 -3.90 2.41 -6.68
C SER A 117 -2.66 3.11 -6.12
N LEU A 118 -2.83 4.28 -5.52
CA LEU A 118 -1.75 4.97 -4.80
C LEU A 118 -1.51 4.34 -3.44
N TYR A 119 -2.57 3.83 -2.80
CA TYR A 119 -2.48 3.21 -1.49
C TYR A 119 -1.57 1.98 -1.46
N VAL A 120 -1.59 1.14 -2.51
CA VAL A 120 -0.68 -0.01 -2.58
C VAL A 120 0.80 0.40 -2.64
N LEU A 121 1.13 1.53 -3.29
CA LEU A 121 2.50 2.05 -3.30
C LEU A 121 2.94 2.44 -1.89
N PHE A 122 2.06 3.10 -1.15
CA PHE A 122 2.32 3.48 0.23
C PHE A 122 2.55 2.25 1.13
N VAL A 123 1.67 1.26 1.05
CA VAL A 123 1.80 0.00 1.80
C VAL A 123 3.08 -0.73 1.45
N THR A 124 3.44 -0.75 0.17
CA THR A 124 4.68 -1.39 -0.30
C THR A 124 5.92 -0.64 0.19
N ALA A 125 5.94 0.70 0.11
CA ALA A 125 7.04 1.51 0.62
C ALA A 125 7.25 1.33 2.13
N LEU A 126 6.15 1.32 2.90
CA LEU A 126 6.17 1.01 4.33
C LEU A 126 6.70 -0.38 4.61
N PHE A 127 6.25 -1.36 3.82
CA PHE A 127 6.66 -2.73 4.00
C PHE A 127 8.19 -2.86 3.88
N TRP A 128 8.76 -2.27 2.84
CA TRP A 128 10.20 -2.28 2.60
C TRP A 128 10.98 -1.46 3.63
N SER A 129 10.43 -0.32 4.10
CA SER A 129 11.05 0.48 5.16
C SER A 129 11.22 -0.32 6.44
N ILE A 130 10.13 -0.93 6.94
CA ILE A 130 10.17 -1.73 8.17
C ILE A 130 11.11 -2.94 7.98
N SER A 131 11.04 -3.59 6.82
CA SER A 131 11.90 -4.74 6.49
C SER A 131 13.39 -4.38 6.49
N HIS A 132 13.76 -3.22 5.93
CA HIS A 132 15.15 -2.76 5.89
C HIS A 132 15.68 -2.46 7.30
N ASP A 133 14.86 -1.85 8.15
CA ASP A 133 15.23 -1.52 9.53
C ASP A 133 15.42 -2.78 10.39
N LEU A 134 14.67 -3.85 10.08
CA LEU A 134 14.84 -5.17 10.72
C LEU A 134 16.14 -5.84 10.27
N HIS A 135 16.49 -5.81 8.98
CA HIS A 135 17.69 -6.49 8.45
C HIS A 135 19.02 -5.95 9.01
N LYS A 136 19.05 -4.71 9.50
CA LYS A 136 20.23 -4.11 10.14
C LYS A 136 20.64 -4.86 11.43
N ASN A 137 19.71 -5.52 12.12
CA ASN A 137 20.01 -6.31 13.30
C ASN A 137 20.30 -7.77 12.92
N GLN A 138 21.52 -8.25 13.15
CA GLN A 138 21.92 -9.64 12.84
C GLN A 138 21.00 -10.67 13.53
N GLU A 139 20.56 -10.38 14.76
CA GLU A 139 19.60 -11.20 15.51
C GLU A 139 18.19 -11.20 14.87
N ALA A 140 17.74 -10.08 14.29
CA ALA A 140 16.41 -9.96 13.70
C ALA A 140 16.26 -10.74 12.39
N LYS A 141 17.36 -11.07 11.69
CA LYS A 141 17.34 -11.90 10.48
C LYS A 141 16.74 -13.29 10.73
N LYS A 142 17.01 -13.89 11.90
CA LYS A 142 16.44 -15.19 12.30
C LYS A 142 14.92 -15.11 12.48
N PHE A 143 14.42 -13.93 12.82
CA PHE A 143 13.01 -13.68 13.11
C PHE A 143 12.21 -13.19 11.90
N TYR A 144 12.86 -12.82 10.81
CA TYR A 144 12.22 -12.30 9.59
C TYR A 144 11.15 -13.23 9.00
N PRO A 145 11.34 -14.57 8.93
CA PRO A 145 10.29 -15.47 8.45
C PRO A 145 8.99 -15.36 9.27
N TYR A 146 9.07 -15.20 10.59
CA TYR A 146 7.89 -15.04 11.45
C TYR A 146 7.14 -13.73 11.20
N ILE A 147 7.86 -12.68 10.81
CA ILE A 147 7.30 -11.39 10.44
C ILE A 147 6.58 -11.49 9.09
N PHE A 148 7.23 -12.13 8.11
CA PHE A 148 6.64 -12.38 6.81
C PHE A 148 5.37 -13.24 6.90
N LEU A 149 5.37 -14.26 7.76
CA LEU A 149 4.19 -15.07 8.06
C LEU A 149 3.03 -14.21 8.60
N GLY A 150 3.30 -13.22 9.46
CA GLY A 150 2.30 -12.26 9.91
C GLY A 150 1.67 -11.46 8.76
N GLY A 151 2.50 -11.01 7.81
CA GLY A 151 2.02 -10.35 6.60
C GLY A 151 1.10 -11.24 5.75
N GLN A 152 1.46 -12.50 5.57
CA GLN A 152 0.65 -13.47 4.82
C GLN A 152 -0.67 -13.83 5.53
N LEU A 153 -0.65 -13.92 6.86
CA LEU A 153 -1.88 -14.03 7.64
C LEU A 153 -2.77 -12.80 7.44
N GLY A 154 -2.19 -11.61 7.29
CA GLY A 154 -2.91 -10.37 6.97
C GLY A 154 -3.61 -10.43 5.60
N VAL A 155 -2.96 -11.02 4.58
CA VAL A 155 -3.57 -11.27 3.26
C VAL A 155 -4.82 -12.14 3.38
N ILE A 156 -4.70 -13.26 4.07
CA ILE A 156 -5.78 -14.25 4.24
C ILE A 156 -6.91 -13.64 5.08
N GLY A 157 -6.56 -13.04 6.21
CA GLY A 157 -7.49 -12.41 7.14
C GLY A 157 -8.26 -11.28 6.48
N GLY A 158 -7.57 -10.34 5.83
CA GLY A 158 -8.19 -9.21 5.14
C GLY A 158 -9.13 -9.64 4.02
N SER A 159 -8.72 -10.62 3.20
CA SER A 159 -9.56 -11.14 2.11
C SER A 159 -10.81 -11.86 2.63
N LYS A 160 -10.68 -12.66 3.70
CA LYS A 160 -11.79 -13.39 4.30
C LYS A 160 -12.78 -12.46 5.00
N PHE A 161 -12.29 -11.48 5.76
CA PHE A 161 -13.13 -10.44 6.36
C PHE A 161 -13.97 -9.74 5.29
N THR A 162 -13.32 -9.38 4.18
CA THR A 162 -13.99 -8.67 3.09
C THR A 162 -15.07 -9.50 2.42
N SER A 163 -14.82 -10.80 2.19
CA SER A 163 -15.82 -11.70 1.62
C SER A 163 -17.09 -11.79 2.46
N THR A 164 -16.99 -11.69 3.79
CA THR A 164 -18.16 -11.74 4.69
C THR A 164 -18.93 -10.43 4.71
N PHE A 165 -18.23 -9.28 4.67
CA PHE A 165 -18.85 -7.96 4.82
C PHE A 165 -19.29 -7.31 3.50
N ILE A 166 -18.72 -7.71 2.35
CA ILE A 166 -19.16 -7.23 1.02
C ILE A 166 -20.61 -7.64 0.72
N VAL A 167 -21.09 -8.75 1.29
CA VAL A 167 -22.46 -9.24 1.08
C VAL A 167 -23.51 -8.22 1.53
N GLY A 168 -23.16 -7.29 2.42
CA GLY A 168 -24.04 -6.21 2.88
C GLY A 168 -23.93 -4.88 2.11
N ASN A 169 -23.11 -4.78 1.06
CA ASN A 169 -22.87 -3.54 0.29
C ASN A 169 -22.40 -2.32 1.13
N ASN A 170 -21.85 -2.57 2.33
CA ASN A 170 -21.47 -1.55 3.31
C ASN A 170 -20.02 -1.08 3.09
N TYR A 171 -19.73 -0.44 1.96
CA TYR A 171 -18.38 0.01 1.59
C TYR A 171 -17.77 1.00 2.60
N GLU A 172 -18.59 1.80 3.27
CA GLU A 172 -18.17 2.72 4.34
C GLU A 172 -17.49 1.96 5.49
N LEU A 173 -18.06 0.83 5.92
CA LEU A 173 -17.50 0.02 7.00
C LEU A 173 -16.14 -0.58 6.59
N LEU A 174 -15.97 -0.98 5.32
CA LEU A 174 -14.67 -1.46 4.83
C LEU A 174 -13.60 -0.36 4.85
N LEU A 175 -13.97 0.89 4.54
CA LEU A 175 -13.06 2.03 4.63
C LEU A 175 -12.65 2.33 6.06
N LEU A 176 -13.61 2.29 7.00
CA LEU A 176 -13.33 2.48 8.42
C LEU A 176 -12.46 1.37 9.00
N ILE A 177 -12.69 0.11 8.61
CA ILE A 177 -11.84 -1.02 9.02
C ILE A 177 -10.42 -0.85 8.48
N ALA A 178 -10.26 -0.45 7.22
CA ALA A 178 -8.94 -0.21 6.63
C ALA A 178 -8.23 0.96 7.32
N ALA A 179 -8.96 2.06 7.60
CA ALA A 179 -8.44 3.21 8.34
C ALA A 179 -8.04 2.83 9.77
N GLY A 180 -8.84 1.99 10.45
CA GLY A 180 -8.54 1.46 11.78
C GLY A 180 -7.29 0.58 11.79
N GLY A 181 -7.16 -0.32 10.82
CA GLY A 181 -5.96 -1.15 10.65
C GLY A 181 -4.69 -0.31 10.39
N LEU A 182 -4.81 0.75 9.59
CA LEU A 182 -3.74 1.72 9.37
C LEU A 182 -3.39 2.54 10.60
N GLY A 183 -4.40 3.03 11.33
CA GLY A 183 -4.20 3.77 12.57
C GLY A 183 -3.52 2.90 13.63
N LEU A 184 -3.91 1.63 13.71
CA LEU A 184 -3.31 0.68 14.64
C LEU A 184 -1.87 0.35 14.26
N THR A 185 -1.55 0.22 12.97
CA THR A 185 -0.16 0.09 12.53
C THR A 185 0.66 1.32 12.86
N TRP A 186 0.13 2.51 12.61
CA TRP A 186 0.80 3.75 12.95
C TRP A 186 1.10 3.82 14.46
N LEU A 187 0.11 3.52 15.30
CA LEU A 187 0.26 3.48 16.76
C LEU A 187 1.34 2.47 17.18
N LEU A 188 1.29 1.24 16.64
CA LEU A 188 2.28 0.20 16.95
C LEU A 188 3.70 0.62 16.57
N ILE A 189 3.88 1.29 15.43
CA ILE A 189 5.18 1.78 14.97
C ILE A 189 5.67 2.94 15.84
N GLU A 190 4.80 3.88 16.18
CA GLU A 190 5.15 5.07 16.95
C GLU A 190 5.43 4.76 18.42
N LEU A 191 4.68 3.84 19.02
CA LEU A 191 4.80 3.46 20.43
C LEU A 191 5.97 2.52 20.70
N PHE A 192 6.35 1.64 19.76
CA PHE A 192 7.28 0.54 20.04
C PHE A 192 8.50 0.43 19.11
N TYR A 193 8.55 1.14 17.98
CA TYR A 193 9.57 0.89 16.95
C TYR A 193 10.70 1.93 16.87
N ILE A 194 10.68 3.04 17.62
CA ILE A 194 11.73 4.08 17.47
C ILE A 194 13.06 3.60 18.07
N PRO A 195 14.06 3.31 17.22
CA PRO A 195 15.21 4.18 17.17
C PRO A 195 15.41 4.64 15.72
N ALA A 196 15.23 5.94 15.49
CA ALA A 196 15.85 6.59 14.35
C ALA A 196 17.36 6.35 14.51
N SER A 197 17.92 5.49 13.67
CA SER A 197 19.37 5.26 13.66
C SER A 197 20.03 6.60 13.39
N ALA A 198 21.03 6.96 14.19
CA ALA A 198 21.73 8.25 14.10
C ALA A 198 22.36 8.50 12.71
N ASP A 199 22.53 7.46 11.89
CA ASP A 199 22.98 7.51 10.49
C ASP A 199 21.89 7.87 9.45
N ASP A 200 20.59 7.86 9.82
CA ASP A 200 19.47 8.19 8.90
C ASP A 200 19.36 9.71 8.58
N ASN A 201 20.25 10.54 9.14
CA ASN A 201 20.42 11.94 8.74
C ASN A 201 21.31 12.11 7.50
N ALA A 202 21.88 11.03 6.96
CA ALA A 202 22.47 11.05 5.64
C ALA A 202 21.34 11.29 4.63
N LYS A 203 21.17 12.57 4.24
CA LYS A 203 20.34 12.93 3.09
C LYS A 203 20.75 12.01 1.94
N PRO A 204 19.80 11.33 1.27
CA PRO A 204 20.14 10.65 0.03
C PRO A 204 20.85 11.69 -0.84
N THR A 205 22.03 11.33 -1.37
CA THR A 205 22.74 12.17 -2.33
C THR A 205 21.73 12.61 -3.38
N PRO A 206 21.60 13.93 -3.64
CA PRO A 206 20.55 14.45 -4.51
C PRO A 206 20.92 14.12 -5.95
N THR A 207 20.73 12.86 -6.35
CA THR A 207 20.62 12.50 -7.76
C THR A 207 19.29 13.08 -8.22
N GLY A 208 19.30 13.87 -9.29
CA GLY A 208 18.08 14.50 -9.77
C GLY A 208 17.03 13.43 -10.07
N ALA A 209 15.76 13.66 -9.73
CA ALA A 209 14.68 12.71 -10.05
C ALA A 209 14.61 12.38 -11.56
N LEU A 210 15.17 13.27 -12.41
CA LEU A 210 15.36 13.05 -13.85
C LEU A 210 16.57 12.15 -14.16
N GLU A 211 17.66 12.21 -13.39
CA GLU A 211 18.80 11.29 -13.53
C GLU A 211 18.44 9.87 -13.12
N ASP A 212 17.69 9.69 -12.03
CA ASP A 212 17.18 8.38 -11.62
C ASP A 212 16.26 7.79 -12.69
N PHE A 213 15.40 8.63 -13.29
CA PHE A 213 14.52 8.22 -14.40
C PHE A 213 15.30 7.90 -15.67
N GLN A 214 16.34 8.67 -15.98
CA GLN A 214 17.26 8.41 -17.09
C GLN A 214 18.06 7.12 -16.86
N LEU A 215 18.50 6.85 -15.62
CA LEU A 215 19.12 5.58 -15.22
C LEU A 215 18.16 4.40 -15.37
N PHE A 216 16.89 4.58 -15.01
CA PHE A 216 15.82 3.60 -15.21
C PHE A 216 15.63 3.26 -16.70
N LEU A 217 15.58 4.28 -17.57
CA LEU A 217 15.42 4.09 -19.02
C LEU A 217 16.68 3.51 -19.69
N LYS A 218 17.86 3.82 -19.17
CA LYS A 218 19.13 3.36 -19.71
C LYS A 218 19.42 1.90 -19.40
N ASN A 219 18.80 1.33 -18.37
CA ASN A 219 19.11 -0.01 -17.90
C ASN A 219 18.07 -1.05 -18.36
N ARG A 220 18.41 -1.82 -19.41
CA ARG A 220 17.55 -2.82 -20.07
C ARG A 220 16.90 -3.83 -19.10
N TYR A 221 17.60 -4.19 -18.02
CA TYR A 221 17.10 -5.15 -17.02
C TYR A 221 16.00 -4.59 -16.13
N VAL A 222 16.09 -3.31 -15.78
CA VAL A 222 15.07 -2.64 -14.95
C VAL A 222 13.81 -2.42 -15.77
N PHE A 223 13.97 -2.03 -17.04
CA PHE A 223 12.86 -1.95 -17.99
C PHE A 223 12.17 -3.32 -18.20
N LEU A 224 12.93 -4.41 -18.30
CA LEU A 224 12.40 -5.77 -18.36
C LEU A 224 11.68 -6.18 -17.07
N LEU A 225 12.17 -5.80 -15.90
CA LEU A 225 11.49 -6.06 -14.62
C LEU A 225 10.18 -5.29 -14.51
N VAL A 226 10.14 -4.03 -14.96
CA VAL A 226 8.90 -3.22 -15.00
C VAL A 226 7.91 -3.82 -16.00
N LEU A 227 8.35 -4.24 -17.18
CA LEU A 227 7.52 -4.93 -18.16
C LEU A 227 6.97 -6.26 -17.62
N LEU A 228 7.80 -7.01 -16.90
CA LEU A 228 7.40 -8.28 -16.28
C LEU A 228 6.43 -8.07 -15.11
N TRP A 229 6.60 -7.01 -14.32
CA TRP A 229 5.64 -6.59 -13.30
C TRP A 229 4.36 -6.00 -13.88
N CYS A 230 4.43 -5.42 -15.08
CA CYS A 230 3.28 -4.91 -15.81
C CYS A 230 2.58 -5.99 -16.65
N TRP A 231 3.20 -7.18 -16.82
CA TRP A 231 2.62 -8.32 -17.53
C TRP A 231 1.25 -8.76 -17.00
N PRO A 232 0.99 -8.85 -15.69
CA PRO A 232 -0.32 -9.19 -15.16
C PRO A 232 -1.36 -8.07 -15.32
N LEU A 233 -0.91 -6.87 -15.68
CA LEU A 233 -1.75 -5.69 -15.98
C LEU A 233 -1.90 -5.47 -17.49
N SER A 234 -1.26 -6.30 -18.31
CA SER A 234 -1.18 -6.10 -19.75
C SER A 234 -2.45 -6.52 -20.51
N PRO A 235 -2.75 -5.88 -21.65
CA PRO A 235 -3.77 -6.32 -22.59
C PRO A 235 -3.62 -7.76 -23.10
N VAL A 236 -2.46 -8.40 -22.90
CA VAL A 236 -2.21 -9.77 -23.34
C VAL A 236 -3.10 -10.77 -22.59
N GLN A 237 -3.46 -10.51 -21.32
CA GLN A 237 -4.40 -11.36 -20.59
C GLN A 237 -5.81 -11.35 -21.20
N PHE A 238 -6.18 -10.27 -21.90
CA PHE A 238 -7.45 -10.17 -22.60
C PHE A 238 -7.44 -11.05 -23.86
N LEU A 239 -6.36 -11.02 -24.64
CA LEU A 239 -6.20 -11.91 -25.80
C LEU A 239 -6.21 -13.38 -25.40
N THR A 240 -5.59 -13.74 -24.27
CA THR A 240 -5.63 -15.12 -23.78
C THR A 240 -7.00 -15.51 -23.22
N ASN A 241 -7.72 -14.60 -22.54
CA ASN A 241 -9.06 -14.89 -22.03
C ASN A 241 -10.14 -14.88 -23.13
N SER A 242 -9.95 -14.12 -24.21
CA SER A 242 -10.86 -14.12 -25.37
C SER A 242 -10.64 -15.29 -26.33
N LEU A 243 -9.49 -15.98 -26.23
CA LEU A 243 -9.21 -17.21 -26.98
C LEU A 243 -9.61 -18.49 -26.22
N VAL A 244 -9.93 -18.37 -24.93
CA VAL A 244 -10.27 -19.49 -24.03
C VAL A 244 -11.74 -19.48 -23.60
N GLY A 245 -12.53 -18.47 -24.00
CA GLY A 245 -13.99 -18.40 -23.83
C GLY A 245 -14.71 -18.49 -25.16
#